data_AF-A0A1G6I9F2-F1
#
_entry.id   AF-A0A1G6I9F2-F1
#
_cell.length_a   1.000
_cell.length_b   1.000
_cell.length_c   1.000
_cell.angle_alpha   90.00
_cell.angle_beta   90.00
_cell.angle_gamma   90.00
#
_symmetry.space_group_name_H-M   'P 1'
#
loop_
_entity.id
_entity.type
_entity.pdbx_description
1 polymer ?
#
loop_
_entity_poly.entity_id
_entity_poly.type
_entity_poly.pdbx_seq_one_letter_code
_entity_poly.pdbx_strand_id
1 'polypeptide(L)'
;MLLARVLAGAPLVLVVLSPSGCSFGWGCTDTTAERGEAGVRVQIEDTCGQLLGVTAEVVDWNLEPHPQVPSEGDRVHFHFRFNGADEYSAPAVDACAVDKERVALGCRTVYSHQAFGPAEDPLTGDDWLVVDHPEQVAGVLFIPNDQSYRGRTCAEDIKDGGGEHPPEPAGRGDQL
;
A
#
# COMPACT_ATOMS: atom_id res chain seq x y z
N MET A 1 -19.73 51.40 56.55
CA MET A 1 -18.55 50.94 55.80
C MET A 1 -19.09 50.26 54.54
N LEU A 2 -19.12 50.93 53.37
CA LEU A 2 -18.09 50.87 52.30
C LEU A 2 -17.95 49.41 51.79
N LEU A 3 -18.21 48.97 50.53
CA LEU A 3 -18.13 49.48 49.15
C LEU A 3 -19.14 48.69 48.25
N ALA A 4 -19.85 49.30 47.28
CA ALA A 4 -19.57 49.34 45.81
C ALA A 4 -19.49 47.97 45.08
N ARG A 5 -20.48 47.66 44.22
CA ARG A 5 -20.50 47.70 42.72
C ARG A 5 -19.69 46.59 42.02
N VAL A 6 -20.31 45.94 41.01
CA VAL A 6 -19.90 45.85 39.58
C VAL A 6 -20.47 44.58 38.91
N LEU A 7 -20.95 44.78 37.68
CA LEU A 7 -21.45 43.83 36.67
C LEU A 7 -20.36 42.89 36.13
N ALA A 8 -20.76 41.71 35.62
CA ALA A 8 -20.19 40.91 34.52
C ALA A 8 -20.39 39.43 34.88
N GLY A 9 -20.87 38.53 34.02
CA GLY A 9 -20.63 38.40 32.59
C GLY A 9 -20.34 36.91 32.40
N ALA A 10 -21.26 36.17 31.79
CA ALA A 10 -21.06 34.76 31.51
C ALA A 10 -19.92 34.58 30.50
N PRO A 11 -19.11 33.51 30.62
CA PRO A 11 -18.51 32.90 29.46
C PRO A 11 -19.06 31.48 29.30
N LEU A 12 -19.84 31.31 28.22
CA LEU A 12 -19.98 30.04 27.54
C LEU A 12 -18.57 29.57 27.15
N VAL A 13 -18.11 28.46 27.73
CA VAL A 13 -16.89 27.79 27.27
C VAL A 13 -17.26 27.01 26.02
N LEU A 14 -17.07 27.65 24.86
CA LEU A 14 -17.06 27.00 23.56
C LEU A 14 -15.72 26.27 23.42
N VAL A 15 -15.75 24.94 23.60
CA VAL A 15 -14.65 24.07 23.19
C VAL A 15 -14.68 24.01 21.67
N VAL A 16 -13.69 24.63 21.03
CA VAL A 16 -13.45 24.47 19.59
C VAL A 16 -12.77 23.11 19.42
N LEU A 17 -13.54 22.13 18.97
CA LEU A 17 -12.99 20.95 18.31
C LEU A 17 -12.35 21.44 17.01
N SER A 18 -11.03 21.48 16.94
CA SER A 18 -10.33 21.62 15.67
C SER A 18 -10.53 20.31 14.90
N PRO A 19 -11.28 20.29 13.79
CA PRO A 19 -11.07 19.22 12.83
C PRO A 19 -9.63 19.37 12.33
N SER A 20 -8.85 18.30 12.37
CA SER A 20 -7.68 18.14 11.51
C SER A 20 -8.18 18.04 10.08
N GLY A 21 -8.69 19.17 9.58
CA GLY A 21 -9.03 19.37 8.18
C GLY A 21 -7.74 19.67 7.44
N CYS A 22 -7.57 19.03 6.28
CA CYS A 22 -6.63 19.43 5.25
C CYS A 22 -6.77 20.94 5.02
N SER A 23 -5.92 21.71 5.68
CA SER A 23 -5.95 23.16 5.65
C SER A 23 -5.25 23.58 4.37
N PHE A 24 -6.03 23.81 3.32
CA PHE A 24 -5.53 24.31 2.04
C PHE A 24 -5.08 25.78 2.17
N GLY A 25 -3.88 25.98 2.73
CA GLY A 25 -3.03 27.08 2.32
C GLY A 25 -2.66 26.84 0.86
N TRP A 26 -2.59 27.89 0.04
CA TRP A 26 -2.20 27.83 -1.38
C TRP A 26 -0.72 27.47 -1.59
N GLY A 27 -0.25 26.40 -0.94
CA GLY A 27 1.06 25.79 -1.08
C GLY A 27 0.86 24.29 -1.22
N CYS A 28 0.97 23.79 -2.44
CA CYS A 28 1.10 22.37 -2.74
C CYS A 28 2.30 21.81 -1.98
N THR A 29 2.09 20.77 -1.16
CA THR A 29 3.19 20.00 -0.56
C THR A 29 3.09 18.58 -1.10
N ASP A 30 4.20 18.12 -1.67
CA ASP A 30 4.38 16.77 -2.20
C ASP A 30 4.98 15.91 -1.09
N THR A 31 4.32 14.81 -0.73
CA THR A 31 4.85 13.86 0.25
C THR A 31 4.75 12.43 -0.29
N THR A 32 5.56 11.54 0.27
CA THR A 32 5.53 10.12 -0.03
C THR A 32 5.09 9.40 1.24
N ALA A 33 4.06 8.55 1.13
CA ALA A 33 3.63 7.70 2.24
C ALA A 33 4.78 6.78 2.69
N GLU A 34 4.78 6.40 3.96
CA GLU A 34 5.66 5.35 4.45
C GLU A 34 5.11 3.97 4.06
N ARG A 35 5.99 2.99 3.87
CA ARG A 35 5.55 1.59 3.68
C ARG A 35 4.89 1.09 4.95
N GLY A 36 3.72 0.48 4.84
CA GLY A 36 3.12 -0.22 5.98
C GLY A 36 3.75 -1.59 6.21
N GLU A 37 3.23 -2.31 7.20
CA GLU A 37 3.80 -3.58 7.67
C GLU A 37 3.57 -4.72 6.66
N ALA A 38 4.66 -5.35 6.21
CA ALA A 38 4.59 -6.44 5.25
C ALA A 38 4.02 -7.72 5.87
N GLY A 39 3.15 -8.42 5.13
CA GLY A 39 2.48 -9.62 5.58
C GLY A 39 2.04 -10.54 4.45
N VAL A 40 1.72 -11.79 4.81
CA VAL A 40 1.10 -12.76 3.89
C VAL A 40 -0.31 -12.31 3.51
N ARG A 41 -1.00 -11.62 4.44
CA ARG A 41 -2.33 -11.04 4.26
C ARG A 41 -2.31 -9.63 4.78
N VAL A 42 -2.65 -8.68 3.94
CA VAL A 42 -2.62 -7.24 4.25
C VAL A 42 -3.93 -6.58 3.85
N GLN A 43 -4.36 -5.58 4.62
CA GLN A 43 -5.42 -4.68 4.16
C GLN A 43 -4.79 -3.60 3.30
N ILE A 44 -5.47 -3.23 2.21
CA ILE A 44 -4.99 -2.18 1.33
C ILE A 44 -5.45 -0.85 1.90
N GLU A 45 -4.46 -0.01 2.15
CA GLU A 45 -4.62 1.36 2.56
C GLU A 45 -4.41 2.27 1.34
N ASP A 46 -5.13 3.38 1.28
CA ASP A 46 -4.79 4.46 0.36
C ASP A 46 -3.52 5.18 0.81
N THR A 47 -3.10 6.18 0.05
CA THR A 47 -1.88 6.93 0.39
C THR A 47 -1.98 7.67 1.72
N CYS A 48 -3.18 7.92 2.24
CA CYS A 48 -3.42 8.56 3.54
C CYS A 48 -3.51 7.56 4.71
N GLY A 49 -3.25 6.27 4.47
CA GLY A 49 -3.41 5.20 5.46
C GLY A 49 -4.86 4.80 5.71
N GLN A 50 -5.82 5.19 4.84
CA GLN A 50 -7.22 4.82 5.00
C GLN A 50 -7.50 3.48 4.33
N LEU A 51 -8.13 2.57 5.08
CA LEU A 51 -8.51 1.26 4.58
C LEU A 51 -9.51 1.37 3.41
N LEU A 52 -9.17 0.76 2.28
CA LEU A 52 -10.03 0.69 1.09
C LEU A 52 -11.09 -0.42 1.18
N GLY A 53 -11.10 -1.21 2.27
CA GLY A 53 -11.95 -2.39 2.39
C GLY A 53 -11.51 -3.56 1.51
N VAL A 54 -10.33 -3.46 0.89
CA VAL A 54 -9.73 -4.51 0.07
C VAL A 54 -8.65 -5.24 0.88
N THR A 55 -8.59 -6.55 0.76
CA THR A 55 -7.54 -7.38 1.37
C THR A 55 -6.77 -8.12 0.29
N ALA A 56 -5.45 -7.96 0.27
CA ALA A 56 -4.54 -8.76 -0.56
C ALA A 56 -3.95 -9.91 0.27
N GLU A 57 -3.89 -11.10 -0.30
CA GLU A 57 -3.41 -12.31 0.36
C GLU A 57 -2.57 -13.16 -0.58
N VAL A 58 -1.39 -13.58 -0.13
CA VAL A 58 -0.60 -14.65 -0.75
C VAL A 58 -1.24 -15.97 -0.33
N VAL A 59 -1.80 -16.70 -1.30
CA VAL A 59 -2.52 -17.96 -1.07
C VAL A 59 -1.53 -19.09 -0.85
N ASP A 60 -0.56 -19.22 -1.75
CA ASP A 60 0.57 -20.15 -1.65
C ASP A 60 1.71 -19.68 -2.56
N TRP A 61 2.85 -20.36 -2.47
CA TRP A 61 3.98 -20.17 -3.37
C TRP A 61 4.86 -21.41 -3.42
N ASN A 62 5.63 -21.54 -4.50
CA ASN A 62 6.62 -22.59 -4.69
C ASN A 62 7.81 -22.10 -5.53
N LEU A 63 8.88 -22.88 -5.53
CA LEU A 63 9.99 -22.73 -6.47
C LEU A 63 9.78 -23.70 -7.61
N GLU A 64 9.68 -23.19 -8.83
CA GLU A 64 9.53 -24.03 -10.03
C GLU A 64 10.11 -23.33 -11.28
N PRO A 65 10.46 -24.11 -12.33
CA PRO A 65 10.91 -23.53 -13.58
C PRO A 65 9.78 -22.78 -14.30
N HIS A 66 10.04 -21.55 -14.71
CA HIS A 66 9.04 -20.76 -15.44
C HIS A 66 8.68 -21.41 -16.79
N PRO A 67 7.39 -21.68 -17.09
CA PRO A 67 6.98 -22.44 -18.28
C PRO A 67 7.47 -21.87 -19.61
N GLN A 68 7.57 -20.54 -19.70
CA GLN A 68 8.04 -19.85 -20.92
C GLN A 68 9.56 -19.80 -21.06
N VAL A 69 10.32 -19.93 -19.96
CA VAL A 69 11.79 -19.81 -19.94
C VAL A 69 12.43 -20.84 -18.99
N PRO A 70 12.14 -22.14 -19.14
CA PRO A 70 12.55 -23.16 -18.17
C PRO A 70 14.07 -23.33 -18.05
N SER A 71 14.83 -22.88 -19.06
CA SER A 71 16.31 -22.92 -19.05
C SER A 71 16.95 -21.93 -18.08
N GLU A 72 16.19 -20.95 -17.57
CA GLU A 72 16.68 -19.97 -16.60
C GLU A 72 16.65 -20.47 -15.15
N GLY A 73 16.17 -21.70 -14.94
CA GLY A 73 16.08 -22.31 -13.61
C GLY A 73 14.80 -21.94 -12.88
N ASP A 74 14.82 -22.20 -11.56
CA ASP A 74 13.66 -21.99 -10.71
C ASP A 74 13.41 -20.50 -10.47
N ARG A 75 12.13 -20.13 -10.45
CA ARG A 75 11.63 -18.81 -10.04
C ARG A 75 10.61 -19.02 -8.93
N VAL A 76 10.26 -17.95 -8.24
CA VAL A 76 9.19 -17.99 -7.24
C VAL A 76 7.87 -17.81 -7.97
N HIS A 77 7.07 -18.87 -8.04
CA HIS A 77 5.68 -18.80 -8.48
C HIS A 77 4.79 -18.66 -7.25
N PHE A 78 3.86 -17.73 -7.27
CA PHE A 78 2.98 -17.49 -6.14
C PHE A 78 1.56 -17.19 -6.61
N HIS A 79 0.60 -17.69 -5.86
CA HIS A 79 -0.81 -17.42 -6.06
C HIS A 79 -1.26 -16.36 -5.06
N PHE A 80 -2.17 -15.51 -5.50
CA PHE A 80 -2.68 -14.41 -4.70
C PHE A 80 -4.17 -14.21 -4.86
N ARG A 81 -4.75 -13.46 -3.93
CA ARG A 81 -6.17 -13.10 -3.92
C ARG A 81 -6.37 -11.64 -3.50
N PHE A 82 -7.30 -10.96 -4.17
CA PHE A 82 -7.78 -9.63 -3.76
C PHE A 82 -9.25 -9.71 -3.37
N ASN A 83 -9.55 -9.71 -2.07
CA ASN A 83 -10.93 -9.73 -1.59
C ASN A 83 -11.47 -8.30 -1.48
N GLY A 84 -12.65 -8.05 -2.03
CA GLY A 84 -13.33 -6.76 -1.93
C GLY A 84 -12.92 -5.72 -2.97
N ALA A 85 -12.02 -6.05 -3.90
CA ALA A 85 -11.72 -5.20 -5.05
C ALA A 85 -12.94 -5.12 -5.99
N ASP A 86 -13.21 -3.94 -6.50
CA ASP A 86 -14.27 -3.70 -7.49
C ASP A 86 -13.68 -3.58 -8.91
N GLU A 87 -14.52 -3.61 -9.96
CA GLU A 87 -14.06 -3.56 -11.36
C GLU A 87 -13.49 -2.19 -11.80
N TYR A 88 -13.76 -1.14 -11.02
CA TYR A 88 -13.38 0.24 -11.31
C TYR A 88 -12.16 0.71 -10.50
N SER A 89 -11.85 0.03 -9.39
CA SER A 89 -10.64 0.21 -8.60
C SER A 89 -9.61 -0.87 -8.95
N ALA A 90 -8.39 -0.45 -9.23
CA ALA A 90 -7.28 -1.35 -9.54
C ALA A 90 -6.19 -1.27 -8.47
N PRO A 91 -6.50 -1.50 -7.18
CA PRO A 91 -5.51 -1.38 -6.13
C PRO A 91 -4.35 -2.33 -6.37
N ALA A 92 -3.17 -1.89 -5.95
CA ALA A 92 -1.92 -2.59 -6.21
C ALA A 92 -1.08 -2.69 -4.94
N VAL A 93 -0.36 -3.80 -4.79
CA VAL A 93 0.58 -4.02 -3.69
C VAL A 93 1.91 -4.49 -4.26
N ASP A 94 3.00 -4.21 -3.55
CA ASP A 94 4.28 -4.82 -3.87
C ASP A 94 4.37 -6.21 -3.26
N ALA A 95 4.68 -7.19 -4.12
CA ALA A 95 4.97 -8.57 -3.77
C ALA A 95 6.46 -8.80 -3.74
N CYS A 96 6.99 -9.25 -2.61
CA CYS A 96 8.41 -9.49 -2.42
C CYS A 96 8.68 -10.93 -1.97
N ALA A 97 9.59 -11.61 -2.67
CA ALA A 97 10.22 -12.82 -2.18
C ALA A 97 11.26 -12.41 -1.13
N VAL A 98 11.23 -13.03 0.04
CA VAL A 98 12.10 -12.66 1.17
C VAL A 98 12.89 -13.85 1.68
N ASP A 99 14.03 -13.56 2.30
CA ASP A 99 14.79 -14.55 3.06
C ASP A 99 14.22 -14.73 4.50
N LYS A 100 14.91 -15.54 5.31
CA LYS A 100 14.51 -15.82 6.70
C LYS A 100 14.59 -14.62 7.62
N GLU A 101 15.35 -13.60 7.24
CA GLU A 101 15.51 -12.34 7.97
C GLU A 101 14.52 -11.28 7.47
N ARG A 102 13.63 -11.64 6.52
CA ARG A 102 12.67 -10.76 5.84
C ARG A 102 13.35 -9.69 4.98
N VAL A 103 14.55 -9.96 4.45
CA VAL A 103 15.18 -9.12 3.43
C VAL A 103 14.62 -9.50 2.06
N ALA A 104 14.21 -8.50 1.29
CA ALA A 104 13.69 -8.68 -0.06
C ALA A 104 14.78 -9.16 -1.03
N LEU A 105 14.54 -10.30 -1.68
CA LEU A 105 15.39 -10.92 -2.70
C LEU A 105 15.00 -10.48 -4.12
N GLY A 106 13.73 -10.13 -4.30
CA GLY A 106 13.14 -9.59 -5.53
C GLY A 106 11.68 -9.19 -5.30
N CYS A 107 11.27 -8.07 -5.89
CA CYS A 107 9.93 -7.51 -5.71
C CYS A 107 9.28 -7.15 -7.04
N ARG A 108 7.94 -7.11 -7.04
CA ARG A 108 7.12 -6.67 -8.16
C ARG A 108 5.76 -6.16 -7.69
N THR A 109 5.28 -5.10 -8.31
CA THR A 109 3.91 -4.61 -8.10
C THR A 109 2.88 -5.52 -8.78
N VAL A 110 1.90 -5.98 -8.00
CA VAL A 110 0.76 -6.80 -8.43
C VAL A 110 -0.50 -5.96 -8.32
N TYR A 111 -1.36 -6.02 -9.34
CA TYR A 111 -2.61 -5.27 -9.39
C TYR A 111 -3.81 -6.20 -9.21
N SER A 112 -4.88 -5.72 -8.56
CA SER A 112 -6.12 -6.49 -8.38
C SER A 112 -6.72 -6.99 -9.70
N HIS A 113 -6.60 -6.23 -10.79
CA HIS A 113 -7.10 -6.63 -12.11
C HIS A 113 -6.35 -7.83 -12.72
N GLN A 114 -5.23 -8.24 -12.13
CA GLN A 114 -4.52 -9.47 -12.49
C GLN A 114 -5.13 -10.70 -11.82
N ALA A 115 -6.01 -10.51 -10.83
CA ALA A 115 -6.75 -11.57 -10.19
C ALA A 115 -8.02 -11.89 -11.02
N PHE A 116 -7.88 -12.78 -12.00
CA PHE A 116 -8.95 -13.26 -12.88
C PHE A 116 -9.05 -14.79 -12.84
N GLY A 117 -9.32 -15.33 -11.65
CA GLY A 117 -9.38 -16.76 -11.41
C GLY A 117 -10.60 -17.44 -12.06
N PRO A 118 -10.74 -18.77 -11.91
CA PRO A 118 -11.90 -19.49 -12.40
C PRO A 118 -13.19 -18.95 -11.77
N ALA A 119 -14.35 -19.23 -12.39
CA ALA A 119 -15.63 -18.69 -11.93
C ALA A 119 -15.98 -18.98 -10.44
N GLU A 120 -15.42 -20.05 -9.87
CA GLU A 120 -15.58 -20.40 -8.46
C GLU A 120 -14.68 -19.60 -7.51
N ASP A 121 -13.61 -18.99 -8.01
CA ASP A 121 -12.70 -18.11 -7.26
C ASP A 121 -12.17 -16.96 -8.14
N PRO A 122 -13.06 -16.05 -8.58
CA PRO A 122 -12.76 -15.10 -9.66
C PRO A 122 -11.73 -14.04 -9.27
N LEU A 123 -11.42 -13.91 -7.97
CA LEU A 123 -10.52 -12.90 -7.43
C LEU A 123 -9.14 -13.48 -7.08
N THR A 124 -8.77 -14.60 -7.70
CA THR A 124 -7.42 -15.18 -7.60
C THR A 124 -6.59 -14.95 -8.86
N GLY A 125 -5.28 -14.92 -8.70
CA GLY A 125 -4.31 -14.85 -9.80
C GLY A 125 -2.99 -15.46 -9.37
N ASP A 126 -2.04 -15.47 -10.29
CA ASP A 126 -0.67 -15.91 -10.04
C ASP A 126 0.33 -15.04 -10.80
N ASP A 127 1.55 -14.93 -10.26
CA ASP A 127 2.66 -14.25 -10.91
C ASP A 127 4.00 -14.87 -10.49
N TRP A 128 5.07 -14.37 -11.07
CA TRP A 128 6.42 -14.90 -10.96
C TRP A 128 7.39 -13.81 -10.51
N LEU A 129 8.21 -14.12 -9.51
CA LEU A 129 9.34 -13.29 -9.08
C LEU A 129 10.66 -13.91 -9.52
N VAL A 130 11.51 -13.05 -10.10
CA VAL A 130 12.89 -13.41 -10.43
C VAL A 130 13.76 -13.10 -9.23
N VAL A 131 14.52 -14.10 -8.78
CA VAL A 131 15.49 -14.00 -7.68
C VAL A 131 16.80 -14.66 -8.11
N ASP A 132 17.92 -14.13 -7.64
CA ASP A 132 19.25 -14.65 -8.04
C ASP A 132 19.56 -15.99 -7.36
N HIS A 133 19.06 -16.17 -6.14
CA HIS A 133 19.29 -17.32 -5.28
C HIS A 133 17.95 -17.88 -4.78
N PRO A 134 17.20 -18.63 -5.61
CA PRO A 134 15.89 -19.17 -5.24
C PRO A 134 15.91 -19.98 -3.94
N GLU A 135 17.02 -20.68 -3.65
CA GLU A 135 17.21 -21.46 -2.43
C GLU A 135 17.21 -20.66 -1.13
N GLN A 136 17.35 -19.33 -1.20
CA GLN A 136 17.33 -18.42 -0.05
C GLN A 136 15.91 -17.94 0.29
N VAL A 137 14.94 -18.15 -0.62
CA VAL A 137 13.56 -17.70 -0.43
C VAL A 137 12.92 -18.48 0.72
N ALA A 138 12.46 -17.76 1.73
CA ALA A 138 11.75 -18.28 2.89
C ALA A 138 10.25 -17.96 2.85
N GLY A 139 9.82 -17.01 2.01
CA GLY A 139 8.42 -16.66 1.84
C GLY A 139 8.19 -15.58 0.79
N VAL A 140 6.92 -15.31 0.51
CA VAL A 140 6.44 -14.16 -0.26
C VAL A 140 5.55 -13.31 0.64
N LEU A 141 5.79 -12.01 0.64
CA LEU A 141 5.05 -11.03 1.44
C LEU A 141 4.50 -9.93 0.55
N PHE A 142 3.34 -9.40 0.93
CA PHE A 142 2.80 -8.16 0.39
C PHE A 142 3.10 -6.99 1.32
N ILE A 143 3.43 -5.85 0.72
CA ILE A 143 3.57 -4.58 1.42
C ILE A 143 2.28 -3.79 1.20
N PRO A 144 1.59 -3.37 2.29
CA PRO A 144 0.39 -2.56 2.18
C PRO A 144 0.70 -1.17 1.64
N ASN A 145 -0.37 -0.48 1.23
CA ASN A 145 -0.46 0.76 0.45
C ASN A 145 -0.67 0.53 -1.03
N ASP A 146 -1.68 1.22 -1.56
CA ASP A 146 -2.06 1.15 -2.95
C ASP A 146 -1.01 1.80 -3.88
N GLN A 147 -0.28 0.98 -4.62
CA GLN A 147 0.69 1.39 -5.65
C GLN A 147 0.03 1.92 -6.95
N SER A 148 -1.30 2.03 -7.00
CA SER A 148 -2.02 2.40 -8.22
C SER A 148 -2.11 3.90 -8.50
N TYR A 149 -1.74 4.78 -7.56
CA TYR A 149 -1.87 6.23 -7.72
C TYR A 149 -1.10 6.76 -8.96
N ARG A 150 -1.77 7.59 -9.77
CA ARG A 150 -1.22 8.18 -11.01
C ARG A 150 -1.30 9.71 -11.08
N GLY A 151 -1.56 10.40 -9.98
CA GLY A 151 -1.61 11.87 -9.96
C GLY A 151 -0.23 12.48 -10.23
N ARG A 152 -0.21 13.74 -10.68
CA ARG A 152 1.04 14.48 -10.94
C ARG A 152 1.68 14.89 -9.62
N THR A 153 2.95 15.23 -9.64
CA THR A 153 3.65 15.83 -8.47
C THR A 153 3.49 17.35 -8.48
N CYS A 154 3.69 18.01 -7.34
CA CYS A 154 3.73 19.48 -7.27
C CYS A 154 4.73 20.09 -8.28
N ALA A 155 5.82 19.38 -8.60
CA ALA A 155 6.85 19.85 -9.53
C ALA A 155 6.38 19.88 -10.99
N GLU A 156 5.47 18.99 -11.36
CA GLU A 156 4.94 18.87 -12.72
C GLU A 156 3.73 19.79 -12.96
N ASP A 157 2.81 19.87 -11.99
CA ASP A 157 1.61 20.68 -12.10
C ASP A 157 1.17 21.16 -10.71
N ILE A 158 1.28 22.45 -10.40
CA ILE A 158 0.88 22.97 -9.08
C ILE A 158 -0.63 22.88 -8.80
N LYS A 159 -1.46 22.61 -9.82
CA LYS A 159 -2.93 22.51 -9.70
C LYS A 159 -3.39 21.06 -9.61
N ASP A 160 -2.70 20.18 -10.31
CA ASP A 160 -3.00 18.75 -10.39
C ASP A 160 -1.99 17.88 -9.63
N GLY A 161 -1.01 18.53 -9.00
CA GLY A 161 0.04 17.91 -8.23
C GLY A 161 0.01 18.31 -6.77
N GLY A 162 0.66 17.49 -5.96
CA GLY A 162 0.60 17.53 -4.50
C GLY A 162 -0.33 16.51 -3.91
N GLY A 163 -0.15 16.31 -2.60
CA GLY A 163 -0.76 15.23 -1.87
C GLY A 163 0.24 14.11 -1.59
N GLU A 164 -0.26 13.09 -0.91
CA GLU A 164 0.55 11.96 -0.52
C GLU A 164 0.57 10.93 -1.64
N HIS A 165 1.78 10.61 -2.12
CA HIS A 165 2.05 9.57 -3.10
C HIS A 165 2.20 8.20 -2.43
N PRO A 166 2.01 7.09 -3.17
CA PRO A 166 2.35 5.77 -2.68
C PRO A 166 3.81 5.71 -2.23
N PRO A 167 4.15 4.81 -1.30
CA PRO A 167 5.52 4.66 -0.86
C PRO A 167 6.43 4.24 -2.03
N GLU A 168 7.72 4.56 -1.91
CA GLU A 168 8.72 4.09 -2.86
C GLU A 168 8.61 2.57 -3.04
N PRO A 169 8.52 2.06 -4.29
CA PRO A 169 8.40 0.64 -4.55
C PRO A 169 9.50 -0.16 -3.85
N ALA A 170 9.14 -1.32 -3.31
CA ALA A 170 10.12 -2.16 -2.64
C ALA A 170 11.13 -2.74 -3.62
N GLY A 171 12.39 -2.76 -3.18
CA GLY A 171 13.53 -3.22 -3.96
C GLY A 171 14.27 -4.36 -3.27
N ARG A 172 15.17 -5.00 -4.03
CA ARG A 172 16.09 -5.98 -3.47
C ARG A 172 16.97 -5.34 -2.39
N GLY A 173 17.11 -6.03 -1.26
CA GLY A 173 17.88 -5.59 -0.11
C GLY A 173 17.07 -4.79 0.92
N ASP A 174 15.81 -4.47 0.62
CA ASP A 174 14.92 -3.82 1.58
C ASP A 174 14.58 -4.77 2.73
N GLN A 175 14.56 -4.22 3.95
CA GLN A 175 14.13 -4.93 5.15
C GLN A 175 12.63 -4.76 5.34
N LEU A 176 11.90 -5.88 5.48
CA LEU A 176 10.45 -5.93 5.64
C LEU A 176 10.03 -6.51 7.00
#